data_AF-A0A7S4J330-F1
#
_entry.id   AF-A0A7S4J330-F1
#
_cell.length_a   1.000
_cell.length_b   1.000
_cell.length_c   1.000
_cell.angle_alpha   90.00
_cell.angle_beta   90.00
_cell.angle_gamma   90.00
#
_symmetry.space_group_name_H-M   'P 1'
#
loop_
_entity.id
_entity.type
_entity.pdbx_description
1 polymer ?
#
loop_
_entity_poly.entity_id
_entity_poly.type
_entity_poly.pdbx_seq_one_letter_code
_entity_poly.pdbx_strand_id
1 'polypeptide(L)'
;ENGHCGYQDRGEAEVNALSYLRDNVMAFDVPNMETLGFSDGGPDSDGLGDGLIGPTVKLALDAKAKYPWADAVPKDVYYEYVLNYANLNEPRTNWRPLFTEALGPIFETVPLSAKVNDVVKIINSHLWKALGQRGRSIIFKGGQTPLTFDPMSVIAFGYCSCTGTAIMLVNALRAAGVPARVVGTPAWKGVRENGNHNWVEVYREGTWDFMEPSTPTNPSVDVVQDADDLDKDPCNRWFCSKSSDYGLTRVFAARLDKKKSTTHCPLAWEWKSTDVPGEDRTNYYVSKCACTDEKVE
;
A
#
# COMPACT_ATOMS: atom_id res chain seq x y z
N GLU A 1 22.19 2.70 -23.27
CA GLU A 1 21.35 3.24 -24.35
C GLU A 1 20.05 2.45 -24.39
N ASN A 2 18.90 3.11 -24.66
CA ASN A 2 17.50 2.63 -24.65
C ASN A 2 16.62 3.03 -23.45
N GLY A 3 16.90 4.17 -22.81
CA GLY A 3 15.93 4.84 -21.94
C GLY A 3 15.07 5.81 -22.75
N HIS A 4 14.05 5.32 -23.44
CA HIS A 4 13.05 6.20 -24.05
C HIS A 4 12.21 6.85 -22.95
N CYS A 5 12.68 7.99 -22.45
CA CYS A 5 11.85 8.91 -21.69
C CYS A 5 10.83 9.50 -22.67
N GLY A 6 9.66 8.87 -22.75
CA GLY A 6 8.56 9.33 -23.59
C GLY A 6 7.79 10.42 -22.87
N TYR A 7 7.88 11.65 -23.36
CA TYR A 7 6.99 12.71 -22.91
C TYR A 7 5.54 12.31 -23.24
N GLN A 8 4.65 12.38 -22.24
CA GLN A 8 3.22 12.15 -22.43
C GLN A 8 2.47 13.42 -22.05
N ASP A 9 1.55 13.86 -22.91
CA ASP A 9 0.67 14.98 -22.60
C ASP A 9 -0.22 14.65 -21.38
N ARG A 10 -0.56 15.67 -20.58
CA ARG A 10 -1.33 15.48 -19.35
C ARG A 10 -2.72 14.90 -19.61
N GLY A 11 -3.43 15.40 -20.63
CA GLY A 11 -4.75 14.88 -20.98
C GLY A 11 -4.70 13.43 -21.44
N GLU A 12 -3.68 13.08 -22.22
CA GLU A 12 -3.45 11.69 -22.64
C GLU A 12 -3.08 10.77 -21.47
N ALA A 13 -2.31 11.27 -20.49
CA ALA A 13 -1.97 10.55 -19.27
C ALA A 13 -3.21 10.27 -18.41
N GLU A 14 -4.13 11.23 -18.30
CA GLU A 14 -5.40 11.10 -17.56
C GLU A 14 -6.32 10.06 -18.22
N VAL A 15 -6.49 10.12 -19.55
CA VAL A 15 -7.28 9.14 -20.30
C VAL A 15 -6.71 7.73 -20.13
N ASN A 16 -5.38 7.56 -20.25
CA ASN A 16 -4.74 6.26 -20.11
C ASN A 16 -4.82 5.70 -18.68
N ALA A 17 -4.69 6.56 -17.67
CA ALA A 17 -4.84 6.17 -16.27
C ALA A 17 -6.27 5.73 -15.96
N LEU A 18 -7.27 6.49 -16.42
CA LEU A 18 -8.68 6.14 -16.26
C LEU A 18 -9.02 4.83 -16.95
N SER A 19 -8.56 4.63 -18.20
CA SER A 19 -8.75 3.39 -18.94
C SER A 19 -8.13 2.20 -18.21
N TYR A 20 -6.91 2.34 -17.70
CA TYR A 20 -6.26 1.29 -16.92
C TYR A 20 -7.07 0.91 -15.67
N LEU A 21 -7.56 1.88 -14.90
CA LEU A 21 -8.38 1.59 -13.72
C LEU A 21 -9.71 0.94 -14.10
N ARG A 22 -10.37 1.41 -15.16
CA ARG A 22 -11.64 0.87 -15.66
C ARG A 22 -11.50 -0.60 -16.10
N ASP A 23 -10.39 -0.93 -16.77
CA ASP A 23 -10.12 -2.31 -17.23
C ASP A 23 -9.81 -3.28 -16.07
N ASN A 24 -9.45 -2.74 -14.89
CA ASN A 24 -9.01 -3.53 -13.74
C ASN A 24 -9.90 -3.36 -12.49
N VAL A 25 -11.14 -2.91 -12.65
CA VAL A 25 -12.11 -2.81 -11.55
C VAL A 25 -12.27 -4.17 -10.84
N MET A 26 -12.19 -4.17 -9.51
CA MET A 26 -12.36 -5.39 -8.71
C MET A 26 -13.80 -5.91 -8.82
N ALA A 27 -14.01 -7.22 -8.69
CA ALA A 27 -15.32 -7.84 -8.98
C ALA A 27 -16.47 -7.23 -8.15
N PHE A 28 -16.24 -6.96 -6.86
CA PHE A 28 -17.22 -6.35 -5.97
C PHE A 28 -17.36 -4.83 -6.11
N ASP A 29 -16.48 -4.17 -6.87
CA ASP A 29 -16.60 -2.74 -7.20
C ASP A 29 -17.47 -2.51 -8.45
N VAL A 30 -17.63 -3.53 -9.32
CA VAL A 30 -18.39 -3.43 -10.59
C VAL A 30 -19.80 -2.87 -10.40
N PRO A 31 -20.61 -3.30 -9.41
CA PRO A 31 -21.96 -2.75 -9.22
C PRO A 31 -21.98 -1.26 -8.83
N ASN A 32 -20.86 -0.71 -8.37
CA ASN A 32 -20.74 0.66 -7.85
C ASN A 32 -19.86 1.55 -8.75
N MET A 33 -19.55 1.12 -9.98
CA MET A 33 -18.61 1.85 -10.85
C MET A 33 -18.99 3.33 -11.06
N GLU A 34 -20.28 3.63 -11.20
CA GLU A 34 -20.77 5.01 -11.35
C GLU A 34 -20.44 5.86 -10.12
N THR A 35 -20.76 5.38 -8.91
CA THR A 35 -20.49 6.12 -7.66
C THR A 35 -19.00 6.21 -7.33
N LEU A 36 -18.18 5.30 -7.87
CA LEU A 36 -16.72 5.38 -7.78
C LEU A 36 -16.13 6.46 -8.70
N GLY A 37 -16.87 6.93 -9.72
CA GLY A 37 -16.41 7.92 -10.69
C GLY A 37 -15.96 7.34 -12.03
N PHE A 38 -16.46 6.16 -12.42
CA PHE A 38 -16.28 5.60 -13.76
C PHE A 38 -17.43 5.96 -14.71
N SER A 39 -18.13 7.08 -14.49
CA SER A 39 -19.25 7.50 -15.34
C SER A 39 -18.81 7.81 -16.77
N ASP A 40 -19.71 7.56 -17.73
CA ASP A 40 -19.54 7.93 -19.14
C ASP A 40 -20.12 9.34 -19.45
N GLY A 41 -20.76 9.96 -18.45
CA GLY A 41 -21.32 11.30 -18.51
C GLY A 41 -20.30 12.35 -18.06
N GLY A 42 -20.40 13.56 -18.62
CA GLY A 42 -19.61 14.71 -18.16
C GLY A 42 -19.84 15.03 -16.67
N PRO A 43 -19.07 15.97 -16.09
CA PRO A 43 -19.05 16.20 -14.65
C PRO A 43 -20.45 16.49 -14.09
N ASP A 44 -20.88 15.70 -13.09
CA ASP A 44 -22.15 15.93 -12.41
C ASP A 44 -22.15 17.30 -11.71
N SER A 45 -23.29 17.99 -11.81
CA SER A 45 -23.49 19.35 -11.30
C SER A 45 -23.36 19.51 -9.78
N ASP A 46 -23.29 18.41 -9.03
CA ASP A 46 -23.18 18.40 -7.57
C ASP A 46 -21.74 18.30 -7.05
N GLY A 47 -20.75 18.15 -7.94
CA GLY A 47 -19.34 18.01 -7.56
C GLY A 47 -18.97 16.63 -6.99
N LEU A 48 -19.89 15.66 -7.05
CA LEU A 48 -19.64 14.24 -6.70
C LEU A 48 -19.34 13.37 -7.93
N GLY A 49 -19.52 13.90 -9.15
CA GLY A 49 -19.41 13.14 -10.41
C GLY A 49 -18.06 12.49 -10.67
N ASP A 50 -16.99 13.02 -10.07
CA ASP A 50 -15.64 12.45 -10.22
C ASP A 50 -15.37 11.26 -9.26
N GLY A 51 -16.29 11.02 -8.32
CA GLY A 51 -16.17 9.97 -7.29
C GLY A 51 -14.82 9.98 -6.57
N LEU A 52 -14.26 8.79 -6.35
CA LEU A 52 -12.88 8.65 -5.84
C LEU A 52 -11.85 8.52 -6.97
N ILE A 53 -12.29 8.16 -8.18
CA ILE A 53 -11.40 7.86 -9.30
C ILE A 53 -10.80 9.13 -9.89
N GLY A 54 -11.56 10.21 -10.07
CA GLY A 54 -11.04 11.49 -10.58
C GLY A 54 -9.91 12.05 -9.71
N PRO A 55 -10.13 12.25 -8.39
CA PRO A 55 -9.08 12.66 -7.47
C PRO A 55 -7.90 11.68 -7.44
N THR A 56 -8.16 10.37 -7.57
CA THR A 56 -7.11 9.35 -7.64
C THR A 56 -6.19 9.56 -8.85
N VAL A 57 -6.76 9.67 -10.05
CA VAL A 57 -6.00 9.89 -11.29
C VAL A 57 -5.22 11.21 -11.21
N LYS A 58 -5.90 12.29 -10.84
CA LYS A 58 -5.29 13.62 -10.78
C LYS A 58 -4.08 13.64 -9.83
N LEU A 59 -4.27 13.22 -8.59
CA LEU A 59 -3.23 13.30 -7.56
C LEU A 59 -2.10 12.29 -7.78
N ALA A 60 -2.39 11.10 -8.35
CA ALA A 60 -1.34 10.17 -8.74
C ALA A 60 -0.48 10.75 -9.85
N LEU A 61 -1.05 11.37 -10.88
CA LEU A 61 -0.27 11.99 -11.95
C LEU A 61 0.47 13.25 -11.47
N ASP A 62 -0.11 14.03 -10.55
CA ASP A 62 0.54 15.18 -9.92
C ASP A 62 1.80 14.74 -9.15
N ALA A 63 1.72 13.65 -8.37
CA ALA A 63 2.88 13.08 -7.68
C ALA A 63 3.95 12.60 -8.67
N LYS A 64 3.55 11.98 -9.78
CA LYS A 64 4.49 11.51 -10.82
C LYS A 64 5.28 12.66 -11.43
N ALA A 65 4.62 13.78 -11.72
CA ALA A 65 5.25 14.97 -12.29
C ALA A 65 6.09 15.76 -11.28
N LYS A 66 5.70 15.75 -9.99
CA LYS A 66 6.36 16.54 -8.93
C LYS A 66 7.66 15.88 -8.42
N TYR A 67 7.67 14.56 -8.26
CA TYR A 67 8.74 13.87 -7.53
C TYR A 67 9.66 13.05 -8.45
N PRO A 68 10.99 13.28 -8.46
CA PRO A 68 11.90 12.54 -9.34
C PRO A 68 11.89 11.02 -9.11
N TRP A 69 11.74 10.56 -7.87
CA TRP A 69 11.63 9.13 -7.57
C TRP A 69 10.35 8.50 -8.12
N ALA A 70 9.26 9.28 -8.28
CA ALA A 70 8.01 8.83 -8.86
C ALA A 70 8.06 8.85 -10.40
N ASP A 71 8.73 9.85 -10.98
CA ASP A 71 8.96 9.95 -12.42
C ASP A 71 9.74 8.73 -12.94
N ALA A 72 10.80 8.34 -12.21
CA ALA A 72 11.65 7.19 -12.52
C ALA A 72 10.94 5.83 -12.52
N VAL A 73 9.73 5.73 -11.97
CA VAL A 73 8.97 4.46 -11.93
C VAL A 73 8.41 4.15 -13.34
N PRO A 74 8.62 2.92 -13.85
CA PRO A 74 8.01 2.45 -15.10
C PRO A 74 6.49 2.61 -15.09
N LYS A 75 5.90 3.01 -16.22
CA LYS A 75 4.47 3.34 -16.33
C LYS A 75 3.56 2.22 -15.83
N ASP A 76 3.87 0.97 -16.17
CA ASP A 76 3.05 -0.19 -15.79
C ASP A 76 3.12 -0.50 -14.29
N VAL A 77 4.31 -0.35 -13.67
CA VAL A 77 4.48 -0.43 -12.22
C VAL A 77 3.75 0.72 -11.52
N TYR A 78 3.85 1.93 -12.06
CA TYR A 78 3.18 3.10 -11.49
C TYR A 78 1.66 2.95 -11.51
N TYR A 79 1.10 2.50 -12.64
CA TYR A 79 -0.34 2.29 -12.78
C TYR A 79 -0.84 1.20 -11.81
N GLU A 80 -0.09 0.13 -11.64
CA GLU A 80 -0.53 -0.96 -10.76
C GLU A 80 -0.37 -0.66 -9.27
N TYR A 81 0.70 0.03 -8.88
CA TYR A 81 1.12 0.10 -7.48
C TYR A 81 1.17 1.52 -6.91
N VAL A 82 0.85 2.55 -7.70
CA VAL A 82 0.66 3.93 -7.24
C VAL A 82 -0.74 4.46 -7.55
N LEU A 83 -1.18 4.35 -8.81
CA LEU A 83 -2.48 4.83 -9.26
C LEU A 83 -3.65 4.05 -8.63
N ASN A 84 -3.44 2.78 -8.29
CA ASN A 84 -4.45 1.91 -7.67
C ASN A 84 -5.10 2.55 -6.43
N TYR A 85 -6.44 2.54 -6.42
CA TYR A 85 -7.30 3.18 -5.41
C TYR A 85 -7.58 2.32 -4.18
N ALA A 86 -7.24 1.02 -4.21
CA ALA A 86 -7.46 0.08 -3.11
C ALA A 86 -6.29 -0.91 -2.94
N ASN A 87 -6.31 -1.70 -1.87
CA ASN A 87 -5.29 -2.72 -1.59
C ASN A 87 -5.88 -4.13 -1.55
N LEU A 88 -6.99 -4.33 -0.86
CA LEU A 88 -7.71 -5.59 -0.68
C LEU A 88 -9.21 -5.35 -0.91
N ASN A 89 -10.07 -5.92 -0.07
CA ASN A 89 -11.52 -5.69 -0.06
C ASN A 89 -11.97 -4.69 1.03
N GLU A 90 -11.10 -3.78 1.49
CA GLU A 90 -11.51 -2.71 2.40
C GLU A 90 -12.60 -1.83 1.77
N PRO A 91 -13.53 -1.26 2.58
CA PRO A 91 -14.52 -0.30 2.07
C PRO A 91 -13.86 0.82 1.26
N ARG A 92 -14.51 1.24 0.18
CA ARG A 92 -13.94 2.26 -0.71
C ARG A 92 -14.14 3.65 -0.12
N THR A 93 -13.03 4.36 0.10
CA THR A 93 -13.05 5.75 0.54
C THR A 93 -12.12 6.60 -0.30
N ASN A 94 -12.49 7.87 -0.48
CA ASN A 94 -11.68 8.85 -1.21
C ASN A 94 -10.51 9.33 -0.34
N TRP A 95 -9.59 8.42 -0.03
CA TRP A 95 -8.49 8.64 0.93
C TRP A 95 -7.38 9.53 0.38
N ARG A 96 -7.14 9.52 -0.95
CA ARG A 96 -5.95 10.13 -1.54
C ARG A 96 -5.84 11.64 -1.30
N PRO A 97 -6.90 12.46 -1.47
CA PRO A 97 -6.84 13.89 -1.16
C PRO A 97 -6.38 14.17 0.26
N LEU A 98 -6.98 13.50 1.25
CA LEU A 98 -6.63 13.67 2.66
C LEU A 98 -5.17 13.31 2.93
N PHE A 99 -4.69 12.20 2.36
CA PHE A 99 -3.32 11.74 2.53
C PHE A 99 -2.33 12.71 1.88
N THR A 100 -2.59 13.17 0.66
CA THR A 100 -1.74 14.15 -0.02
C THR A 100 -1.68 15.48 0.74
N GLU A 101 -2.79 15.95 1.29
CA GLU A 101 -2.84 17.18 2.10
C GLU A 101 -2.10 17.03 3.43
N ALA A 102 -2.46 16.01 4.22
CA ALA A 102 -1.92 15.83 5.57
C ALA A 102 -0.42 15.47 5.58
N LEU A 103 0.05 14.75 4.56
CA LEU A 103 1.44 14.32 4.45
C LEU A 103 2.29 15.25 3.56
N GLY A 104 1.67 16.18 2.84
CA GLY A 104 2.36 17.16 1.98
C GLY A 104 3.53 17.85 2.69
N PRO A 105 3.35 18.40 3.91
CA PRO A 105 4.44 19.01 4.67
C PRO A 105 5.60 18.04 4.96
N ILE A 106 5.33 16.75 5.17
CA ILE A 106 6.38 15.73 5.38
C ILE A 106 7.12 15.48 4.06
N PHE A 107 6.39 15.31 2.95
CA PHE A 107 7.00 15.07 1.63
C PHE A 107 7.94 16.20 1.21
N GLU A 108 7.63 17.45 1.58
CA GLU A 108 8.42 18.64 1.25
C GLU A 108 9.71 18.77 2.05
N THR A 109 9.84 18.03 3.17
CA THR A 109 11.12 17.94 3.90
C THR A 109 12.12 17.01 3.22
N VAL A 110 11.68 16.18 2.28
CA VAL A 110 12.52 15.21 1.57
C VAL A 110 13.22 15.88 0.39
N PRO A 111 14.55 15.86 0.31
CA PRO A 111 15.27 16.40 -0.84
C PRO A 111 14.83 15.72 -2.14
N LEU A 112 14.72 16.45 -3.24
CA LEU A 112 14.37 15.87 -4.54
C LEU A 112 15.38 14.81 -5.03
N SER A 113 16.61 14.82 -4.51
CA SER A 113 17.66 13.82 -4.77
C SER A 113 17.62 12.62 -3.82
N ALA A 114 16.62 12.54 -2.93
CA ALA A 114 16.51 11.46 -1.95
C ALA A 114 16.29 10.10 -2.63
N LYS A 115 16.77 9.05 -1.99
CA LYS A 115 16.50 7.68 -2.41
C LYS A 115 15.10 7.27 -1.96
N VAL A 116 14.53 6.26 -2.62
CA VAL A 116 13.23 5.68 -2.22
C VAL A 116 13.23 5.27 -0.73
N ASN A 117 14.35 4.75 -0.21
CA ASN A 117 14.43 4.39 1.21
C ASN A 117 14.24 5.59 2.15
N ASP A 118 14.82 6.75 1.83
CA ASP A 118 14.69 7.96 2.65
C ASP A 118 13.22 8.43 2.71
N VAL A 119 12.54 8.40 1.55
CA VAL A 119 11.11 8.72 1.42
C VAL A 119 10.26 7.74 2.24
N VAL A 120 10.58 6.44 2.17
CA VAL A 120 9.86 5.40 2.91
C VAL A 120 10.01 5.58 4.42
N LYS A 121 11.26 5.77 4.89
CA LYS A 121 11.57 5.90 6.30
C LYS A 121 10.87 7.10 6.93
N ILE A 122 10.96 8.27 6.30
CA ILE A 122 10.34 9.48 6.83
C ILE A 122 8.80 9.38 6.85
N ILE A 123 8.19 8.76 5.82
CA ILE A 123 6.75 8.52 5.83
C ILE A 123 6.39 7.57 6.97
N ASN A 124 7.06 6.43 7.11
CA ASN A 124 6.77 5.45 8.16
C ASN A 124 6.96 6.03 9.58
N SER A 125 7.91 6.96 9.75
CA SER A 125 8.16 7.65 11.03
C SER A 125 7.08 8.63 11.44
N HIS A 126 6.47 9.35 10.48
CA HIS A 126 5.60 10.50 10.76
C HIS A 126 4.11 10.28 10.44
N LEU A 127 3.79 9.32 9.57
CA LEU A 127 2.43 9.02 9.09
C LEU A 127 1.41 8.93 10.23
N TRP A 128 1.75 8.19 11.28
CA TRP A 128 0.83 7.82 12.35
C TRP A 128 0.34 9.03 13.13
N LYS A 129 1.19 10.03 13.31
CA LYS A 129 0.85 11.30 13.96
C LYS A 129 0.13 12.23 13.01
N ALA A 130 0.58 12.33 11.77
CA ALA A 130 0.05 13.25 10.77
C ALA A 130 -1.42 12.94 10.41
N LEU A 131 -1.78 11.66 10.32
CA LEU A 131 -3.16 11.21 10.09
C LEU A 131 -3.92 10.90 11.38
N GLY A 132 -3.27 11.06 12.53
CA GLY A 132 -3.88 10.82 13.82
C GLY A 132 -4.88 11.90 14.22
N GLN A 133 -5.75 11.57 15.17
CA GLN A 133 -6.68 12.54 15.74
C GLN A 133 -5.92 13.63 16.50
N ARG A 134 -6.55 14.80 16.72
CA ARG A 134 -5.91 15.98 17.34
C ARG A 134 -4.94 15.65 18.48
N GLY A 135 -3.63 15.75 18.18
CA GLY A 135 -2.55 15.53 19.13
C GLY A 135 -2.24 14.07 19.47
N ARG A 136 -2.80 13.08 18.76
CA ARG A 136 -2.67 11.65 19.05
C ARG A 136 -2.34 10.85 17.79
N SER A 137 -1.36 9.97 17.88
CA SER A 137 -1.03 9.03 16.80
C SER A 137 -2.02 7.88 16.72
N ILE A 138 -2.20 7.37 15.50
CA ILE A 138 -2.82 6.08 15.25
C ILE A 138 -1.97 5.00 15.91
N ILE A 139 -2.62 4.08 16.64
CA ILE A 139 -1.91 3.00 17.33
C ILE A 139 -2.20 1.61 16.76
N PHE A 140 -1.24 0.70 16.95
CA PHE A 140 -1.45 -0.71 16.65
C PHE A 140 -2.41 -1.33 17.67
N LYS A 141 -3.42 -2.05 17.19
CA LYS A 141 -4.33 -2.86 17.98
C LYS A 141 -4.60 -4.17 17.25
N GLY A 142 -3.98 -5.26 17.73
CA GLY A 142 -4.18 -6.61 17.20
C GLY A 142 -5.58 -7.19 17.46
N GLY A 143 -5.83 -8.38 16.89
CA GLY A 143 -7.06 -9.15 17.15
C GLY A 143 -8.35 -8.48 16.67
N GLN A 144 -8.29 -7.68 15.61
CA GLN A 144 -9.47 -7.00 15.06
C GLN A 144 -10.13 -7.75 13.89
N THR A 145 -9.46 -8.76 13.30
CA THR A 145 -10.07 -9.65 12.28
C THR A 145 -11.38 -10.24 12.84
N PRO A 146 -12.52 -10.17 12.12
CA PRO A 146 -12.68 -9.89 10.69
C PRO A 146 -12.93 -8.42 10.30
N LEU A 147 -12.80 -7.46 11.21
CA LEU A 147 -12.94 -6.04 10.87
C LEU A 147 -11.85 -5.64 9.86
N THR A 148 -12.29 -5.21 8.69
CA THR A 148 -11.42 -4.70 7.62
C THR A 148 -11.60 -3.20 7.54
N PHE A 149 -10.68 -2.45 8.14
CA PHE A 149 -10.75 -0.99 8.16
C PHE A 149 -10.25 -0.40 6.85
N ASP A 150 -11.05 0.49 6.27
CA ASP A 150 -10.59 1.44 5.28
C ASP A 150 -9.81 2.59 5.96
N PRO A 151 -9.05 3.41 5.21
CA PRO A 151 -8.26 4.50 5.77
C PRO A 151 -9.04 5.48 6.66
N MET A 152 -10.27 5.83 6.28
CA MET A 152 -11.08 6.80 7.03
C MET A 152 -11.55 6.19 8.35
N SER A 153 -11.90 4.91 8.36
CA SER A 153 -12.19 4.17 9.61
C SER A 153 -10.98 4.14 10.55
N VAL A 154 -9.77 3.91 10.04
CA VAL A 154 -8.55 3.93 10.88
C VAL A 154 -8.35 5.29 11.53
N ILE A 155 -8.50 6.37 10.76
CA ILE A 155 -8.37 7.75 11.27
C ILE A 155 -9.47 8.07 12.29
N ALA A 156 -10.71 7.67 12.01
CA ALA A 156 -11.85 7.90 12.88
C ALA A 156 -11.78 7.11 14.21
N PHE A 157 -11.18 5.93 14.22
CA PHE A 157 -11.00 5.13 15.44
C PHE A 157 -9.67 5.39 16.16
N GLY A 158 -8.65 5.86 15.44
CA GLY A 158 -7.31 6.09 15.97
C GLY A 158 -6.51 4.81 16.22
N TYR A 159 -6.94 3.67 15.67
CA TYR A 159 -6.22 2.40 15.78
C TYR A 159 -6.54 1.44 14.64
N CYS A 160 -5.66 0.46 14.41
CA CYS A 160 -5.91 -0.63 13.47
C CYS A 160 -5.03 -1.86 13.73
N SER A 161 -5.42 -3.01 13.17
CA SER A 161 -4.60 -4.24 13.13
C SER A 161 -3.56 -4.18 12.00
N CYS A 162 -2.73 -5.22 11.86
CA CYS A 162 -1.69 -5.31 10.84
C CYS A 162 -2.18 -5.06 9.40
N THR A 163 -3.40 -5.50 9.06
CA THR A 163 -4.00 -5.21 7.75
C THR A 163 -4.24 -3.70 7.59
N GLY A 164 -4.84 -3.05 8.57
CA GLY A 164 -5.10 -1.60 8.49
C GLY A 164 -3.82 -0.78 8.52
N THR A 165 -2.80 -1.17 9.30
CA THR A 165 -1.50 -0.48 9.30
C THR A 165 -0.80 -0.61 7.95
N ALA A 166 -0.85 -1.80 7.32
CA ALA A 166 -0.31 -2.01 5.98
C ALA A 166 -1.04 -1.17 4.92
N ILE A 167 -2.39 -1.12 4.96
CA ILE A 167 -3.19 -0.28 4.06
C ILE A 167 -2.82 1.21 4.22
N MET A 168 -2.73 1.70 5.47
CA MET A 168 -2.36 3.10 5.74
C MET A 168 -0.98 3.43 5.18
N LEU A 169 0.03 2.59 5.45
CA LEU A 169 1.39 2.85 4.97
C LEU A 169 1.47 2.78 3.44
N VAL A 170 0.85 1.78 2.81
CA VAL A 170 0.83 1.69 1.34
C VAL A 170 0.19 2.93 0.74
N ASN A 171 -0.97 3.37 1.25
CA ASN A 171 -1.66 4.54 0.74
C ASN A 171 -0.83 5.83 0.92
N ALA A 172 -0.10 5.96 2.04
CA ALA A 172 0.81 7.08 2.28
C ALA A 172 1.98 7.10 1.28
N LEU A 173 2.60 5.95 1.02
CA LEU A 173 3.66 5.80 0.02
C LEU A 173 3.14 6.12 -1.39
N ARG A 174 1.95 5.63 -1.74
CA ARG A 174 1.29 5.92 -3.02
C ARG A 174 0.94 7.40 -3.19
N ALA A 175 0.58 8.10 -2.12
CA ALA A 175 0.36 9.55 -2.15
C ALA A 175 1.66 10.33 -2.46
N ALA A 176 2.83 9.78 -2.10
CA ALA A 176 4.15 10.30 -2.42
C ALA A 176 4.71 9.80 -3.77
N GLY A 177 3.93 9.03 -4.54
CA GLY A 177 4.37 8.45 -5.81
C GLY A 177 5.29 7.22 -5.69
N VAL A 178 5.44 6.65 -4.49
CA VAL A 178 6.27 5.45 -4.24
C VAL A 178 5.41 4.19 -4.45
N PRO A 179 5.80 3.26 -5.35
CA PRO A 179 4.99 2.07 -5.59
C PRO A 179 5.09 1.08 -4.44
N ALA A 180 3.94 0.71 -3.88
CA ALA A 180 3.85 -0.17 -2.72
C ALA A 180 2.61 -1.07 -2.79
N ARG A 181 2.67 -2.22 -2.11
CA ARG A 181 1.56 -3.18 -2.04
C ARG A 181 1.46 -3.85 -0.68
N VAL A 182 0.24 -4.20 -0.31
CA VAL A 182 -0.03 -5.05 0.85
C VAL A 182 0.38 -6.48 0.51
N VAL A 183 1.09 -7.10 1.42
CA VAL A 183 1.54 -8.50 1.35
C VAL A 183 1.23 -9.16 2.69
N GLY A 184 1.04 -10.47 2.70
CA GLY A 184 0.80 -11.16 3.96
C GLY A 184 0.63 -12.66 3.85
N THR A 185 0.52 -13.27 5.02
CA THR A 185 0.03 -14.63 5.16
C THR A 185 -1.40 -14.61 5.72
N PRO A 186 -2.34 -15.32 5.08
CA PRO A 186 -3.70 -15.45 5.61
C PRO A 186 -3.77 -16.36 6.83
N ALA A 187 -2.79 -17.27 7.01
CA ALA A 187 -2.65 -18.14 8.17
C ALA A 187 -1.21 -18.64 8.29
N TRP A 188 -0.61 -18.46 9.47
CA TRP A 188 0.68 -19.05 9.79
C TRP A 188 0.64 -20.58 9.70
N LYS A 189 1.57 -21.15 8.92
CA LYS A 189 1.66 -22.59 8.61
C LYS A 189 0.40 -23.18 7.96
N GLY A 190 -0.45 -22.33 7.36
CA GLY A 190 -1.73 -22.73 6.78
C GLY A 190 -2.81 -23.07 7.81
N VAL A 191 -2.59 -22.80 9.10
CA VAL A 191 -3.53 -23.09 10.20
C VAL A 191 -4.16 -21.78 10.68
N ARG A 192 -5.49 -21.69 10.61
CA ARG A 192 -6.24 -20.43 10.84
C ARG A 192 -6.09 -19.93 12.27
N GLU A 193 -6.04 -20.86 13.21
CA GLU A 193 -5.94 -20.61 14.64
C GLU A 193 -4.59 -19.98 15.02
N ASN A 194 -3.58 -20.12 14.16
CA ASN A 194 -2.29 -19.46 14.35
C ASN A 194 -2.32 -17.97 13.96
N GLY A 195 -3.42 -17.47 13.41
CA GLY A 195 -3.60 -16.08 13.02
C GLY A 195 -2.98 -15.73 11.66
N ASN A 196 -3.24 -14.49 11.23
CA ASN A 196 -2.75 -13.92 9.98
C ASN A 196 -1.76 -12.77 10.27
N HIS A 197 -1.01 -12.35 9.24
CA HIS A 197 -0.20 -11.14 9.32
C HIS A 197 -0.10 -10.45 7.96
N ASN A 198 -0.18 -9.12 7.96
CA ASN A 198 0.01 -8.28 6.79
C ASN A 198 1.09 -7.24 7.05
N TRP A 199 1.90 -6.99 6.04
CA TRP A 199 2.97 -5.99 6.02
C TRP A 199 3.04 -5.36 4.61
N VAL A 200 4.14 -4.70 4.27
CA VAL A 200 4.27 -3.92 3.03
C VAL A 200 5.46 -4.39 2.20
N GLU A 201 5.27 -4.47 0.88
CA GLU A 201 6.35 -4.51 -0.11
C GLU A 201 6.42 -3.16 -0.84
N VAL A 202 7.64 -2.65 -1.06
CA VAL A 202 7.93 -1.40 -1.75
C VAL A 202 8.85 -1.66 -2.94
N TYR A 203 8.52 -1.06 -4.08
CA TYR A 203 9.32 -1.17 -5.29
C TYR A 203 10.43 -0.13 -5.31
N ARG A 204 11.68 -0.58 -5.47
CA ARG A 204 12.82 0.29 -5.78
C ARG A 204 13.76 -0.40 -6.75
N GLU A 205 14.26 0.35 -7.73
CA GLU A 205 15.36 -0.09 -8.61
C GLU A 205 15.11 -1.45 -9.31
N GLY A 206 13.86 -1.72 -9.72
CA GLY A 206 13.52 -2.99 -10.40
C GLY A 206 13.19 -4.15 -9.47
N THR A 207 13.25 -3.95 -8.15
CA THR A 207 13.07 -5.00 -7.15
C THR A 207 12.03 -4.64 -6.10
N TRP A 208 11.54 -5.65 -5.39
CA TRP A 208 10.60 -5.49 -4.27
C TRP A 208 11.31 -5.81 -2.97
N ASP A 209 11.39 -4.84 -2.07
CA ASP A 209 11.81 -5.03 -0.68
C ASP A 209 10.61 -4.97 0.25
N PHE A 210 10.71 -5.54 1.45
CA PHE A 210 9.60 -5.60 2.39
C PHE A 210 9.96 -4.99 3.73
N MET A 211 8.93 -4.50 4.41
CA MET A 211 9.03 -3.80 5.68
C MET A 211 7.75 -3.92 6.49
N GLU A 212 7.85 -3.66 7.79
CA GLU A 212 6.72 -3.53 8.71
C GLU A 212 6.30 -2.04 8.84
N PRO A 213 4.99 -1.75 8.83
CA PRO A 213 4.48 -0.48 9.33
C PRO A 213 4.90 -0.23 10.79
N SER A 214 5.58 0.88 11.04
CA SER A 214 6.11 1.22 12.38
C SER A 214 5.05 1.89 13.25
N THR A 215 3.85 1.33 13.32
CA THR A 215 2.74 1.93 14.06
C THR A 215 3.03 1.90 15.57
N PRO A 216 2.94 3.04 16.28
CA PRO A 216 3.22 3.06 17.72
C PRO A 216 2.15 2.30 18.51
N THR A 217 2.48 1.88 19.73
CA THR A 217 1.50 1.32 20.69
C THR A 217 0.97 2.38 21.67
N ASN A 218 1.59 3.57 21.67
CA ASN A 218 1.22 4.70 22.53
C ASN A 218 0.77 5.89 21.65
N PRO A 219 -0.42 6.45 21.87
CA PRO A 219 -0.94 7.55 21.05
C PRO A 219 -0.18 8.88 21.25
N SER A 220 0.68 9.00 22.26
CA SER A 220 1.49 10.21 22.50
C SER A 220 2.78 10.26 21.68
N VAL A 221 3.07 9.23 20.87
CA VAL A 221 4.29 9.20 20.03
C VAL A 221 4.14 10.15 18.85
N ASP A 222 4.95 11.19 18.77
CA ASP A 222 4.91 12.15 17.65
C ASP A 222 5.68 11.67 16.42
N VAL A 223 6.83 11.04 16.65
CA VAL A 223 7.72 10.51 15.61
C VAL A 223 8.26 9.18 16.07
N VAL A 224 8.20 8.18 15.19
CA VAL A 224 8.81 6.88 15.45
C VAL A 224 10.28 6.93 15.04
N GLN A 225 11.15 7.12 16.03
CA GLN A 225 12.58 7.40 15.85
C GLN A 225 13.33 6.25 15.15
N ASP A 226 12.97 5.01 15.46
CA ASP A 226 13.57 3.82 14.84
C ASP A 226 12.56 3.11 13.91
N ALA A 227 11.85 3.88 13.09
CA ALA A 227 10.94 3.29 12.11
C ALA A 227 11.69 2.31 11.20
N ASP A 228 11.05 1.19 10.89
CA ASP A 228 11.49 0.24 9.88
C ASP A 228 11.60 0.90 8.50
N ASP A 229 12.57 0.45 7.72
CA ASP A 229 12.94 0.97 6.41
C ASP A 229 13.49 -0.16 5.51
N LEU A 230 13.73 0.11 4.23
CA LEU A 230 14.09 -0.91 3.24
C LEU A 230 15.53 -1.43 3.38
N ASP A 231 16.39 -0.75 4.15
CA ASP A 231 17.79 -1.14 4.34
C ASP A 231 17.99 -1.94 5.63
N LYS A 232 16.99 -1.99 6.53
CA LYS A 232 17.04 -2.88 7.69
C LYS A 232 17.05 -4.34 7.28
N ASP A 233 17.90 -5.11 7.97
CA ASP A 233 18.04 -6.55 7.78
C ASP A 233 16.67 -7.24 7.91
N PRO A 234 16.19 -7.92 6.85
CA PRO A 234 14.99 -8.73 6.88
C PRO A 234 14.88 -9.66 8.09
N CYS A 235 16.00 -10.24 8.52
CA CYS A 235 16.05 -11.20 9.61
C CYS A 235 15.74 -10.61 10.99
N ASN A 236 15.79 -9.28 11.14
CA ASN A 236 15.40 -8.59 12.36
C ASN A 236 13.89 -8.36 12.46
N ARG A 237 13.13 -8.63 11.39
CA ARG A 237 11.67 -8.53 11.42
C ARG A 237 11.12 -9.81 12.03
N TRP A 238 10.32 -9.68 13.10
CA TRP A 238 9.81 -10.82 13.87
C TRP A 238 9.08 -11.88 13.03
N PHE A 239 8.39 -11.44 11.96
CA PHE A 239 7.68 -12.30 11.05
C PHE A 239 8.60 -12.98 10.02
N CYS A 240 9.82 -12.48 9.83
CA CYS A 240 10.82 -13.01 8.90
C CYS A 240 11.91 -13.77 9.66
N SER A 241 11.54 -14.92 10.24
CA SER A 241 12.46 -15.77 11.00
C SER A 241 12.25 -17.25 10.67
N LYS A 242 13.20 -18.10 11.08
CA LYS A 242 13.03 -19.57 11.03
C LYS A 242 11.77 -20.04 11.76
N SER A 243 11.38 -19.35 12.85
CA SER A 243 10.19 -19.70 13.64
C SER A 243 8.87 -19.55 12.87
N SER A 244 8.86 -18.64 11.88
CA SER A 244 7.73 -18.42 10.97
C SER A 244 7.52 -19.57 9.97
N ASP A 245 8.49 -20.49 9.88
CA ASP A 245 8.43 -21.75 9.12
C ASP A 245 7.77 -21.56 7.76
N TYR A 246 8.36 -20.70 6.92
CA TYR A 246 7.90 -20.44 5.55
C TYR A 246 7.90 -21.70 4.67
N GLY A 247 8.41 -22.84 5.14
CA GLY A 247 8.17 -24.14 4.52
C GLY A 247 6.70 -24.56 4.54
N LEU A 248 5.91 -24.05 5.50
CA LEU A 248 4.46 -24.29 5.62
C LEU A 248 3.63 -23.00 5.47
N THR A 249 4.22 -21.84 5.78
CA THR A 249 3.55 -20.55 5.63
C THR A 249 3.60 -20.07 4.19
N ARG A 250 2.44 -19.80 3.59
CA ARG A 250 2.34 -19.18 2.27
C ARG A 250 2.19 -17.66 2.38
N VAL A 251 2.78 -16.95 1.42
CA VAL A 251 2.75 -15.49 1.36
C VAL A 251 2.20 -15.02 0.03
N PHE A 252 1.32 -14.03 0.08
CA PHE A 252 0.68 -13.47 -1.10
C PHE A 252 0.78 -11.95 -1.08
N ALA A 253 1.09 -11.35 -2.23
CA ALA A 253 1.02 -9.91 -2.43
C ALA A 253 -0.23 -9.57 -3.25
N ALA A 254 -0.94 -8.53 -2.84
CA ALA A 254 -2.13 -8.07 -3.53
C ALA A 254 -1.79 -7.37 -4.85
N ARG A 255 -2.66 -7.53 -5.85
CA ARG A 255 -2.57 -6.92 -7.18
C ARG A 255 -3.90 -6.30 -7.57
N LEU A 256 -3.86 -5.44 -8.58
CA LEU A 256 -5.06 -4.94 -9.27
C LEU A 256 -5.24 -5.61 -10.63
N ASP A 257 -4.14 -5.79 -11.38
CA ASP A 257 -4.16 -6.33 -12.73
C ASP A 257 -4.40 -7.84 -12.72
N LYS A 258 -5.64 -8.24 -13.06
CA LYS A 258 -6.06 -9.64 -13.14
C LYS A 258 -5.29 -10.45 -14.18
N LYS A 259 -4.83 -9.82 -15.27
CA LYS A 259 -4.13 -10.49 -16.37
C LYS A 259 -2.69 -10.82 -15.99
N LYS A 260 -2.06 -10.03 -15.12
CA LYS A 260 -0.72 -10.29 -14.57
C LYS A 260 -0.74 -11.15 -13.31
N SER A 261 -1.92 -11.36 -12.72
CA SER A 261 -2.10 -12.15 -11.50
C SER A 261 -1.74 -13.62 -11.71
N THR A 262 -1.00 -14.22 -10.78
CA THR A 262 -0.67 -15.66 -10.81
C THR A 262 -1.58 -16.48 -9.90
N THR A 263 -2.29 -15.82 -8.98
CA THR A 263 -3.23 -16.40 -8.03
C THR A 263 -4.25 -15.33 -7.59
N HIS A 264 -5.03 -15.58 -6.55
CA HIS A 264 -5.72 -14.57 -5.75
C HIS A 264 -4.95 -14.36 -4.44
N CYS A 265 -5.12 -13.20 -3.81
CA CYS A 265 -4.64 -12.89 -2.47
C CYS A 265 -5.67 -13.37 -1.45
N PRO A 266 -5.42 -14.44 -0.68
CA PRO A 266 -6.40 -14.96 0.25
C PRO A 266 -6.62 -14.00 1.43
N LEU A 267 -7.86 -13.88 1.87
CA LEU A 267 -8.27 -12.99 2.94
C LEU A 267 -8.57 -13.79 4.22
N ALA A 268 -7.93 -13.43 5.33
CA ALA A 268 -8.07 -14.16 6.59
C ALA A 268 -9.50 -14.10 7.19
N TRP A 269 -10.31 -13.13 6.75
CA TRP A 269 -11.72 -12.96 7.12
C TRP A 269 -12.69 -13.55 6.09
N GLU A 270 -12.22 -13.85 4.87
CA GLU A 270 -13.06 -14.26 3.75
C GLU A 270 -12.37 -15.34 2.90
N TRP A 271 -12.04 -16.46 3.54
CA TRP A 271 -11.22 -17.55 2.99
C TRP A 271 -11.64 -18.14 1.65
N LYS A 272 -12.90 -17.95 1.25
CA LYS A 272 -13.44 -18.47 -0.01
C LYS A 272 -13.44 -17.44 -1.13
N SER A 273 -13.18 -16.16 -0.82
CA SER A 273 -13.14 -15.11 -1.84
C SER A 273 -11.89 -15.27 -2.71
N THR A 274 -12.09 -15.09 -4.00
CA THR A 274 -11.03 -15.03 -5.02
C THR A 274 -10.99 -13.65 -5.69
N ASP A 275 -11.65 -12.66 -5.10
CA ASP A 275 -11.95 -11.39 -5.78
C ASP A 275 -10.78 -10.42 -5.78
N VAL A 276 -9.81 -10.61 -4.87
CA VAL A 276 -8.56 -9.84 -4.81
C VAL A 276 -7.49 -10.59 -5.61
N PRO A 277 -7.04 -10.05 -6.76
CA PRO A 277 -5.93 -10.63 -7.51
C PRO A 277 -4.65 -10.65 -6.65
N GLY A 278 -3.77 -11.62 -6.87
CA GLY A 278 -2.55 -11.74 -6.10
C GLY A 278 -1.39 -12.42 -6.82
N GLU A 279 -0.22 -12.27 -6.21
CA GLU A 279 1.03 -12.93 -6.58
C GLU A 279 1.47 -13.82 -5.42
N ASP A 280 1.79 -15.09 -5.69
CA ASP A 280 2.44 -15.95 -4.69
C ASP A 280 3.90 -15.51 -4.51
N ARG A 281 4.22 -15.06 -3.29
CA ARG A 281 5.55 -14.60 -2.88
C ARG A 281 6.28 -15.61 -1.99
N THR A 282 5.72 -16.79 -1.76
CA THR A 282 6.22 -17.76 -0.79
C THR A 282 7.70 -18.05 -0.98
N ASN A 283 8.14 -18.36 -2.21
CA ASN A 283 9.56 -18.66 -2.49
C ASN A 283 10.49 -17.47 -2.19
N TYR A 284 10.01 -16.24 -2.42
CA TYR A 284 10.76 -15.04 -2.09
C TYR A 284 11.00 -14.93 -0.58
N TYR A 285 9.97 -15.16 0.24
CA TYR A 285 10.10 -15.13 1.71
C TYR A 285 10.86 -16.34 2.26
N VAL A 286 10.70 -17.54 1.68
CA VAL A 286 11.53 -18.71 2.03
C VAL A 286 13.01 -18.39 1.84
N SER A 287 13.38 -17.72 0.75
CA SER A 287 14.77 -17.34 0.49
C SER A 287 15.25 -16.19 1.37
N LYS A 288 14.47 -15.12 1.52
CA LYS A 288 14.89 -13.91 2.25
C LYS A 288 14.84 -14.05 3.77
N CYS A 289 13.99 -14.95 4.27
CA CYS A 289 13.85 -15.22 5.71
C CYS A 289 14.58 -16.51 6.14
N ALA A 290 15.45 -17.06 5.29
CA ALA A 290 16.37 -18.15 5.64
C ALA A 290 17.54 -17.64 6.51
N CYS A 291 17.21 -16.97 7.62
CA CYS A 291 18.16 -16.36 8.52
C CYS A 291 19.01 -17.42 9.23
N THR A 292 20.34 -17.30 9.18
CA THR A 292 21.26 -18.17 9.93
C THR A 292 21.27 -17.79 11.40
N ASP A 293 21.35 -18.76 12.31
CA ASP A 293 21.33 -18.52 13.77
C ASP A 293 22.63 -17.85 14.31
N GLU A 294 23.49 -17.33 13.44
CA GLU A 294 24.71 -16.63 13.81
C GLU A 294 24.40 -15.17 14.16
N LYS A 295 23.81 -14.96 15.33
CA LYS A 295 24.00 -13.78 16.20
C LYS A 295 23.22 -13.98 17.50
N VAL A 296 23.71 -14.92 18.31
CA VAL A 296 23.53 -14.89 19.76
C VAL A 296 24.94 -14.86 20.36
N GLU A 297 25.47 -13.65 20.52
CA GLU A 297 26.44 -13.31 21.58
C GLU A 297 25.97 -12.02 22.24
#